data_AF-A0A8J4FPR2-F1
#
_entry.id   AF-A0A8J4FPR2-F1
#
_cell.length_a   1.000
_cell.length_b   1.000
_cell.length_c   1.000
_cell.angle_alpha   90.00
_cell.angle_beta   90.00
_cell.angle_gamma   90.00
#
_symmetry.space_group_name_H-M   'P 1'
#
loop_
_entity.id
_entity.type
_entity.pdbx_description
1 polymer ?
#
loop_
_entity_poly.entity_id
_entity_poly.type
_entity_poly.pdbx_seq_one_letter_code
_entity_poly.pdbx_strand_id
1 'polypeptide(L)'
;MAFVFVPVLDTMRQCLHCPVFQVTHNGLDVMVRRMLSEMNLLALDTDSDAVYNSSRYAFMAAVGANDLYEGLQQAAQLFVDYSIARYNDVSMLHTVLLVVSVILVLGFFLLVLWPHIRLLLRDATRLGALLSMVPPEMDVRAHVRAVLRRAGGRALRQTAVATTAAKEATAAATALRKFSSDGKTAAQAGTA
;
A
#
# COMPACT_ATOMS: atom_id res chain seq x y z
N MET A 1 5.03 -2.04 -37.50
CA MET A 1 5.49 -1.12 -36.45
C MET A 1 6.12 -1.95 -35.36
N ALA A 2 7.45 -2.02 -35.38
CA ALA A 2 8.26 -3.00 -34.68
C ALA A 2 8.76 -2.47 -33.34
N PHE A 3 8.74 -3.35 -32.35
CA PHE A 3 9.36 -3.24 -31.04
C PHE A 3 10.86 -2.88 -31.17
N VAL A 4 11.24 -1.71 -30.65
CA VAL A 4 12.63 -1.32 -30.41
C VAL A 4 12.75 -1.01 -28.93
N PHE A 5 12.92 -2.05 -28.10
CA PHE A 5 13.12 -1.88 -26.65
C PHE A 5 13.93 -3.02 -26.02
N VAL A 6 14.99 -3.51 -26.67
CA VAL A 6 15.93 -4.46 -26.03
C VAL A 6 17.35 -4.28 -26.58
N PRO A 7 18.13 -3.30 -26.07
CA PRO A 7 19.56 -3.58 -25.92
C PRO A 7 20.20 -2.98 -24.64
N VAL A 8 19.43 -2.76 -23.57
CA VAL A 8 19.98 -2.24 -22.28
C VAL A 8 20.04 -3.30 -21.17
N LEU A 9 19.25 -4.38 -21.27
CA LEU A 9 19.29 -5.45 -20.25
C LEU A 9 20.46 -6.43 -20.41
N ASP A 10 21.06 -6.56 -21.60
CA ASP A 10 22.16 -7.51 -21.81
C ASP A 10 23.52 -6.95 -21.32
N THR A 11 23.72 -5.64 -21.42
CA THR A 11 24.95 -4.98 -20.95
C THR A 11 25.07 -4.98 -19.42
N MET A 12 23.95 -5.05 -18.69
CA MET A 12 23.94 -5.20 -17.22
C MET A 12 24.27 -6.63 -16.77
N ARG A 13 24.07 -7.64 -17.62
CA ARG A 13 24.28 -9.05 -17.24
C ARG A 13 25.73 -9.50 -17.36
N GLN A 14 26.52 -8.82 -18.20
CA GLN A 14 27.93 -9.16 -18.46
C GLN A 14 28.93 -8.47 -17.52
N CYS A 15 28.52 -7.45 -16.73
CA CYS A 15 29.38 -6.84 -15.70
C CYS A 15 29.40 -7.61 -14.37
N LEU A 16 28.56 -8.63 -14.19
CA LEU A 16 28.45 -9.41 -12.94
C LEU A 16 29.69 -10.28 -12.65
N HIS A 17 30.58 -10.47 -13.63
CA HIS A 17 31.79 -11.30 -13.55
C HIS A 17 33.10 -10.52 -13.61
N CYS A 18 33.09 -9.20 -13.41
CA CYS A 18 34.32 -8.42 -13.26
C CYS A 18 34.85 -8.58 -11.82
N PRO A 19 36.10 -9.04 -11.59
CA PRO A 19 36.66 -9.20 -10.25
C PRO A 19 36.69 -7.88 -9.46
N VAL A 20 36.75 -6.74 -10.17
CA VAL A 20 36.67 -5.39 -9.57
C VAL A 20 35.26 -5.05 -9.04
N PHE A 21 34.19 -5.61 -9.63
CA PHE A 21 32.81 -5.38 -9.22
C PHE A 21 32.44 -6.17 -7.96
N GLN A 22 33.09 -7.31 -7.72
CA GLN A 22 32.92 -8.11 -6.51
C GLN A 22 33.67 -7.52 -5.30
N VAL A 23 34.71 -6.72 -5.55
CA VAL A 23 35.49 -6.00 -4.52
C VAL A 23 34.80 -4.69 -4.12
N THR A 24 34.14 -3.97 -5.03
CA THR A 24 33.37 -2.77 -4.66
C THR A 24 32.07 -3.11 -3.91
N HIS A 25 31.42 -4.25 -4.22
CA HIS A 25 30.25 -4.71 -3.48
C HIS A 25 30.57 -5.25 -2.07
N ASN A 26 31.80 -5.69 -1.82
CA ASN A 26 32.29 -6.10 -0.49
C ASN A 26 33.22 -5.07 0.17
N GLY A 27 33.49 -3.94 -0.49
CA GLY A 27 34.55 -3.01 -0.08
C GLY A 27 34.27 -2.36 1.27
N LEU A 28 33.03 -1.97 1.53
CA LEU A 28 32.65 -1.33 2.79
C LEU A 28 32.66 -2.32 3.97
N ASP A 29 32.15 -3.55 3.81
CA ASP A 29 32.18 -4.56 4.88
C ASP A 29 33.62 -4.99 5.20
N VAL A 30 34.47 -5.17 4.18
CA VAL A 30 35.88 -5.48 4.39
C VAL A 30 36.62 -4.32 5.06
N MET A 31 36.33 -3.06 4.69
CA MET A 31 36.91 -1.89 5.34
C MET A 31 36.43 -1.71 6.78
N VAL A 32 35.14 -1.89 7.07
CA VAL A 32 34.59 -1.82 8.43
C VAL A 32 35.19 -2.93 9.31
N ARG A 33 35.29 -4.16 8.80
CA ARG A 33 35.91 -5.28 9.54
C ARG A 33 37.40 -5.04 9.79
N ARG A 34 38.13 -4.52 8.81
CA ARG A 34 39.53 -4.13 8.97
C ARG A 34 39.66 -3.04 10.04
N MET A 35 38.82 -2.01 10.00
CA MET A 35 38.80 -0.92 10.98
C MET A 35 38.52 -1.42 12.40
N LEU A 36 37.50 -2.27 12.57
CA LEU A 36 37.18 -2.89 13.87
C LEU A 36 38.32 -3.77 14.39
N SER A 37 39.02 -4.48 13.50
CA SER A 37 40.19 -5.26 13.87
C SER A 37 41.34 -4.37 14.37
N GLU A 38 41.62 -3.24 13.70
CA GLU A 38 42.67 -2.29 14.13
C GLU A 38 42.30 -1.59 15.45
N MET A 39 41.02 -1.22 15.64
CA MET A 39 40.51 -0.68 16.91
C MET A 39 40.69 -1.66 18.06
N ASN A 40 40.41 -2.95 17.83
CA ASN A 40 40.56 -3.97 18.86
C ASN A 40 42.04 -4.22 19.19
N LEU A 41 42.94 -4.19 18.20
CA LEU A 41 44.37 -4.28 18.44
C LEU A 41 44.91 -3.08 19.23
N LEU A 42 44.43 -1.87 18.95
CA LEU A 42 44.76 -0.67 19.74
C LEU A 42 44.25 -0.75 21.18
N ALA A 43 43.08 -1.35 21.41
CA ALA A 43 42.52 -1.54 22.75
C ALA A 43 43.29 -2.56 23.60
N LEU A 44 44.03 -3.48 22.95
CA LEU A 44 44.86 -4.49 23.60
C LEU A 44 46.34 -4.09 23.72
N ASP A 45 46.74 -2.97 23.10
CA ASP A 45 48.11 -2.49 23.11
C ASP A 45 48.47 -1.84 24.46
N THR A 46 49.76 -1.81 24.79
CA THR A 46 50.23 -1.17 26.03
C THR A 46 50.28 0.36 25.87
N ASP A 47 50.07 1.12 26.96
CA ASP A 47 50.07 2.60 26.93
C ASP A 47 51.36 3.20 26.33
N SER A 48 52.49 2.49 26.41
CA SER A 48 53.77 2.91 25.82
C SER A 48 53.80 2.83 24.28
N ASP A 49 53.00 1.94 23.68
CA ASP A 49 52.91 1.74 22.23
C ASP A 49 51.72 2.49 21.60
N ALA A 50 50.77 2.96 22.42
CA ALA A 50 49.65 3.81 22.04
C ALA A 50 50.05 5.28 21.77
N VAL A 51 51.19 5.50 21.13
CA VAL A 51 51.67 6.85 20.77
C VAL A 51 50.90 7.36 19.55
N TYR A 52 50.55 8.64 19.58
CA TYR A 52 49.80 9.34 18.52
C TYR A 52 50.48 9.31 17.12
N ASN A 53 51.79 9.02 17.08
CA ASN A 53 52.58 8.92 15.86
C ASN A 53 52.74 7.46 15.35
N SER A 54 51.96 6.52 15.86
CA SER A 54 51.97 5.15 15.36
C SER A 54 51.33 5.08 13.96
N SER A 55 51.88 4.23 13.10
CA SER A 55 51.33 4.00 11.75
C SER A 55 49.91 3.44 11.78
N ARG A 56 49.53 2.76 12.87
CA ARG A 56 48.17 2.27 13.12
C ARG A 56 47.16 3.41 13.32
N TYR A 57 47.54 4.42 14.12
CA TYR A 57 46.70 5.60 14.32
C TYR A 57 46.56 6.41 13.02
N ALA A 58 47.64 6.57 12.26
CA ALA A 58 47.61 7.25 10.97
C ALA A 58 46.70 6.55 9.95
N PHE A 59 46.73 5.21 9.91
CA PHE A 59 45.83 4.43 9.05
C PHE A 59 44.36 4.57 9.46
N MET A 60 44.06 4.49 10.77
CA MET A 60 42.69 4.71 11.27
C MET A 60 42.17 6.10 10.95
N ALA A 61 43.01 7.13 11.12
CA ALA A 61 42.62 8.51 10.83
C ALA A 61 42.40 8.74 9.33
N ALA A 62 43.31 8.27 8.47
CA ALA A 62 43.22 8.49 7.03
C ALA A 62 42.09 7.71 6.38
N VAL A 63 41.98 6.40 6.66
CA VAL A 63 41.02 5.49 6.02
C VAL A 63 39.66 5.53 6.71
N GLY A 64 39.66 5.60 8.05
CA GLY A 64 38.42 5.62 8.83
C GLY A 64 37.65 6.94 8.70
N ALA A 65 38.33 8.07 8.69
CA ALA A 65 37.65 9.37 8.68
C ALA A 65 37.23 9.82 7.28
N ASN A 66 38.01 9.51 6.23
CA ASN A 66 37.72 9.97 4.88
C ASN A 66 36.96 8.91 4.09
N ASP A 67 37.62 7.80 3.74
CA ASP A 67 37.09 6.81 2.80
C ASP A 67 35.85 6.07 3.34
N LEU A 68 35.87 5.69 4.62
CA LEU A 68 34.77 4.97 5.25
C LEU A 68 33.55 5.88 5.49
N TYR A 69 33.78 7.15 5.85
CA TYR A 69 32.71 8.12 6.04
C TYR A 69 32.00 8.44 4.72
N GLU A 70 32.78 8.75 3.67
CA GLU A 70 32.25 9.04 2.35
C GLU A 70 31.54 7.83 1.74
N GLY A 71 32.14 6.63 1.86
CA GLY A 71 31.53 5.38 1.40
C GLY A 71 30.22 5.05 2.09
N LEU A 72 30.12 5.29 3.42
CA LEU A 72 28.89 5.05 4.16
C LEU A 72 27.80 6.07 3.80
N GLN A 73 28.17 7.33 3.60
CA GLN A 73 27.24 8.36 3.16
C GLN A 73 26.69 8.06 1.75
N GLN A 74 27.55 7.65 0.81
CA GLN A 74 27.14 7.27 -0.53
C GLN A 74 26.25 6.01 -0.52
N ALA A 75 26.58 5.02 0.32
CA ALA A 75 25.75 3.83 0.48
C ALA A 75 24.35 4.15 1.03
N ALA A 76 24.26 5.09 1.99
CA ALA A 76 22.99 5.54 2.53
C ALA A 76 22.13 6.26 1.47
N GLN A 77 22.75 7.14 0.65
CA GLN A 77 22.06 7.80 -0.45
C GLN A 77 21.55 6.79 -1.49
N LEU A 78 22.39 5.84 -1.90
CA LEU A 78 22.01 4.78 -2.83
C LEU A 78 20.85 3.93 -2.29
N PHE A 79 20.84 3.63 -0.99
CA PHE A 79 19.75 2.90 -0.35
C PHE A 79 18.43 3.66 -0.40
N VAL A 80 18.46 4.96 -0.12
CA VAL A 80 17.27 5.83 -0.20
C VAL A 80 16.75 5.89 -1.63
N ASP A 81 17.61 6.18 -2.60
CA ASP A 81 17.22 6.26 -4.02
C ASP A 81 16.66 4.93 -4.54
N TYR A 82 17.30 3.82 -4.18
CA TYR A 82 16.81 2.47 -4.53
C TYR A 82 15.45 2.19 -3.90
N SER A 83 15.25 2.55 -2.63
CA SER A 83 13.97 2.35 -1.95
C SER A 83 12.85 3.16 -2.61
N ILE A 84 13.10 4.44 -2.93
CA ILE A 84 12.14 5.32 -3.61
C ILE A 84 11.78 4.78 -4.99
N ALA A 85 12.77 4.34 -5.77
CA ALA A 85 12.54 3.74 -7.08
C ALA A 85 11.63 2.50 -6.98
N ARG A 86 11.88 1.62 -6.00
CA ARG A 86 11.03 0.44 -5.77
C ARG A 86 9.63 0.78 -5.29
N TYR A 87 9.47 1.81 -4.45
CA TYR A 87 8.15 2.29 -4.08
C TYR A 87 7.36 2.81 -5.29
N ASN A 88 8.02 3.51 -6.22
CA ASN A 88 7.38 3.98 -7.44
C ASN A 88 6.94 2.82 -8.35
N ASP A 89 7.76 1.77 -8.52
CA ASP A 89 7.38 0.58 -9.27
C ASP A 89 6.11 -0.08 -8.69
N VAL A 90 6.08 -0.24 -7.37
CA VAL A 90 4.95 -0.86 -6.66
C VAL A 90 3.72 0.04 -6.74
N SER A 91 3.87 1.35 -6.61
CA SER A 91 2.78 2.32 -6.74
C SER A 91 2.14 2.25 -8.13
N MET A 92 2.98 2.21 -9.18
CA MET A 92 2.52 2.08 -10.57
C MET A 92 1.68 0.83 -10.81
N LEU A 93 2.09 -0.33 -10.26
CA LEU A 93 1.31 -1.55 -10.34
C LEU A 93 -0.06 -1.38 -9.68
N HIS A 94 -0.10 -0.85 -8.45
CA HIS A 94 -1.38 -0.64 -7.75
C HIS A 94 -2.31 0.31 -8.52
N THR A 95 -1.78 1.38 -9.11
CA THR A 95 -2.56 2.30 -9.95
C THR A 95 -3.15 1.59 -11.16
N VAL A 96 -2.38 0.76 -11.87
CA VAL A 96 -2.88 0.00 -13.02
C VAL A 96 -3.96 -1.00 -12.61
N LEU A 97 -3.76 -1.75 -11.51
CA LEU A 97 -4.77 -2.69 -11.01
C LEU A 97 -6.07 -1.97 -10.62
N LEU A 98 -5.97 -0.79 -10.00
CA LEU A 98 -7.13 0.02 -9.65
C LEU A 98 -7.89 0.45 -10.91
N VAL A 99 -7.20 1.01 -11.91
CA VAL A 99 -7.83 1.45 -13.16
C VAL A 99 -8.53 0.29 -13.87
N VAL A 100 -7.87 -0.87 -13.98
CA VAL A 100 -8.45 -2.06 -14.61
C VAL A 100 -9.69 -2.53 -13.86
N SER A 101 -9.64 -2.61 -12.52
CA SER A 101 -10.80 -3.04 -11.72
C SER A 101 -12.00 -2.08 -11.85
N VAL A 102 -11.75 -0.76 -11.88
CA VAL A 102 -12.79 0.26 -12.09
C VAL A 102 -13.42 0.12 -13.48
N ILE A 103 -12.61 -0.07 -14.52
CA ILE A 103 -13.11 -0.29 -15.89
C ILE A 103 -13.96 -1.56 -15.97
N LEU A 104 -13.52 -2.67 -15.35
CA LEU A 104 -14.29 -3.91 -15.31
C LEU A 104 -15.63 -3.74 -14.60
N VAL A 105 -15.66 -3.02 -13.48
CA VAL A 105 -16.90 -2.75 -12.75
C VAL A 105 -17.85 -1.88 -13.57
N LEU A 106 -17.35 -0.78 -14.15
CA LEU A 106 -18.14 0.09 -15.02
C LEU A 106 -18.64 -0.65 -16.27
N GLY A 107 -17.78 -1.45 -16.90
CA GLY A 107 -18.12 -2.30 -18.02
C GLY A 107 -19.22 -3.30 -17.66
N PHE A 108 -19.09 -3.97 -16.52
CA PHE A 108 -20.11 -4.88 -16.01
C PHE A 108 -21.45 -4.16 -15.78
N PHE A 109 -21.44 -2.99 -15.14
CA PHE A 109 -22.66 -2.20 -14.94
C PHE A 109 -23.30 -1.81 -16.27
N LEU A 110 -22.53 -1.31 -17.24
CA LEU A 110 -23.08 -0.97 -18.55
C LEU A 110 -23.65 -2.19 -19.28
N LEU A 111 -22.94 -3.32 -19.25
CA LEU A 111 -23.34 -4.54 -19.94
C LEU A 111 -24.57 -5.21 -19.29
N VAL A 112 -24.73 -5.12 -17.97
CA VAL A 112 -25.87 -5.69 -17.24
C VAL A 112 -27.07 -4.74 -17.18
N LEU A 113 -26.83 -3.46 -16.97
CA LEU A 113 -27.88 -2.45 -16.82
C LEU A 113 -28.54 -2.13 -18.17
N TRP A 114 -27.77 -2.11 -19.26
CA TRP A 114 -28.31 -1.86 -20.60
C TRP A 114 -29.42 -2.83 -21.03
N PRO A 115 -29.24 -4.16 -20.99
CA PRO A 115 -30.30 -5.10 -21.35
C PRO A 115 -31.48 -5.03 -20.39
N HIS A 116 -31.25 -4.77 -19.10
CA HIS A 116 -32.31 -4.58 -18.11
C HIS A 116 -33.18 -3.37 -18.44
N ILE A 117 -32.59 -2.21 -18.73
CA ILE A 117 -33.33 -1.01 -19.12
C ILE A 117 -34.12 -1.26 -20.41
N ARG A 118 -33.51 -1.94 -21.39
CA ARG A 118 -34.21 -2.29 -22.63
C ARG A 118 -35.41 -3.21 -22.40
N LEU A 119 -35.30 -4.18 -21.50
CA LEU A 119 -36.40 -5.07 -21.16
C LEU A 119 -37.52 -4.30 -20.44
N LEU A 120 -37.17 -3.48 -19.44
CA LEU A 120 -38.11 -2.65 -18.69
C LEU A 120 -38.90 -1.67 -19.58
N LEU A 121 -38.26 -1.09 -20.60
CA LEU A 121 -38.93 -0.21 -21.55
C LEU A 121 -39.97 -0.96 -22.41
N ARG A 122 -39.69 -2.22 -22.78
CA ARG A 122 -40.63 -3.07 -23.54
C ARG A 122 -41.81 -3.48 -22.66
N ASP A 123 -41.58 -3.74 -21.39
CA ASP A 123 -42.66 -4.08 -20.47
C ASP A 123 -43.52 -2.85 -20.14
N ALA A 124 -42.91 -1.68 -19.95
CA ALA A 124 -43.62 -0.42 -19.72
C ALA A 124 -44.55 -0.05 -20.89
N THR A 125 -44.11 -0.26 -22.13
CA THR A 125 -44.95 0.00 -23.32
C THR A 125 -46.14 -0.97 -23.43
N ARG A 126 -45.93 -2.25 -23.12
CA ARG A 126 -47.02 -3.25 -23.07
C ARG A 126 -48.03 -2.97 -21.96
N LEU A 127 -47.55 -2.65 -20.76
CA LEU A 127 -48.41 -2.27 -19.63
C LEU A 127 -49.17 -0.97 -19.93
N GLY A 128 -48.54 -0.01 -20.60
CA GLY A 128 -49.19 1.21 -21.06
C GLY A 128 -50.33 0.94 -22.04
N ALA A 129 -50.12 0.02 -23.00
CA ALA A 129 -51.17 -0.39 -23.94
C ALA A 129 -52.35 -1.08 -23.22
N LEU A 130 -52.07 -1.98 -22.27
CA LEU A 130 -53.12 -2.64 -21.49
C LEU A 130 -53.90 -1.65 -20.61
N LEU A 131 -53.21 -0.68 -19.99
CA LEU A 131 -53.85 0.39 -19.22
C LEU A 131 -54.72 1.31 -20.07
N SER A 132 -54.39 1.52 -21.36
CA SER A 132 -55.21 2.33 -22.26
C SER A 132 -56.56 1.67 -22.63
N MET A 133 -56.68 0.37 -22.40
CA MET A 133 -57.92 -0.41 -22.59
C MET A 133 -58.76 -0.54 -21.32
N VAL A 134 -58.28 -0.03 -20.19
CA VAL A 134 -59.02 -0.04 -18.92
C VAL A 134 -60.07 1.09 -18.95
N PRO A 135 -61.36 0.77 -18.74
CA PRO A 135 -62.41 1.80 -18.70
C PRO A 135 -62.11 2.84 -17.62
N PRO A 136 -62.46 4.13 -17.86
CA PRO A 136 -62.09 5.27 -17.01
C PRO A 136 -62.58 5.18 -15.55
N GLU A 137 -63.44 4.21 -15.23
CA GLU A 137 -64.02 3.98 -13.90
C GLU A 137 -63.05 3.33 -12.90
N MET A 138 -61.95 2.72 -13.35
CA MET A 138 -60.90 2.21 -12.45
C MET A 138 -59.78 3.26 -12.34
N ASP A 139 -59.77 4.03 -11.25
CA ASP A 139 -58.68 4.97 -10.94
C ASP A 139 -57.41 4.24 -10.47
N VAL A 140 -56.73 3.60 -11.43
CA VAL A 140 -55.47 2.88 -11.21
C VAL A 140 -54.36 3.85 -10.78
N ARG A 141 -54.47 5.14 -11.12
CA ARG A 141 -53.48 6.16 -10.74
C ARG A 141 -53.51 6.43 -9.24
N ALA A 142 -54.69 6.57 -8.64
CA ALA A 142 -54.80 6.72 -7.19
C ALA A 142 -54.30 5.47 -6.44
N HIS A 143 -54.62 4.28 -6.95
CA HIS A 143 -54.20 3.03 -6.32
C HIS A 143 -52.68 2.81 -6.41
N VAL A 144 -52.07 3.03 -7.58
CA VAL A 144 -50.61 2.94 -7.75
C VAL A 144 -49.89 4.00 -6.92
N ARG A 145 -50.40 5.22 -6.84
CA ARG A 145 -49.82 6.28 -5.98
C ARG A 145 -49.89 5.90 -4.50
N ALA A 146 -50.99 5.29 -4.05
CA ALA A 146 -51.12 4.80 -2.69
C ALA A 146 -50.15 3.65 -2.38
N VAL A 147 -49.99 2.70 -3.31
CA VAL A 147 -49.05 1.57 -3.18
C VAL A 147 -47.60 2.06 -3.22
N LEU A 148 -47.23 2.95 -4.14
CA LEU A 148 -45.89 3.50 -4.26
C LEU A 148 -45.50 4.30 -3.00
N ARG A 149 -46.44 5.08 -2.45
CA ARG A 149 -46.25 5.79 -1.18
C ARG A 149 -46.03 4.82 -0.01
N ARG A 150 -46.75 3.69 0.03
CA ARG A 150 -46.52 2.63 1.03
C ARG A 150 -45.19 1.90 0.85
N ALA A 151 -44.80 1.59 -0.39
CA ALA A 151 -43.56 0.89 -0.70
C ALA A 151 -42.33 1.75 -0.43
N GLY A 152 -42.33 3.01 -0.89
CA GLY A 152 -41.26 3.97 -0.62
C GLY A 152 -41.07 4.21 0.89
N GLY A 153 -42.16 4.31 1.65
CA GLY A 153 -42.09 4.43 3.11
C GLY A 153 -41.50 3.19 3.82
N ARG A 154 -41.67 1.99 3.25
CA ARG A 154 -41.05 0.75 3.78
C ARG A 154 -39.56 0.67 3.49
N ALA A 155 -39.14 1.02 2.27
CA ALA A 155 -37.72 1.04 1.90
C ALA A 155 -36.92 2.05 2.75
N LEU A 156 -37.49 3.24 2.98
CA LEU A 156 -36.88 4.28 3.82
C LEU A 156 -36.81 3.87 5.30
N ARG A 157 -37.80 3.11 5.78
CA ARG A 157 -37.74 2.50 7.12
C ARG A 157 -36.67 1.42 7.23
N GLN A 158 -36.47 0.60 6.21
CA GLN A 158 -35.45 -0.45 6.23
C GLN A 158 -34.03 0.13 6.24
N THR A 159 -33.77 1.20 5.48
CA THR A 159 -32.47 1.91 5.54
C THR A 159 -32.28 2.64 6.87
N ALA A 160 -33.34 3.20 7.48
CA ALA A 160 -33.26 3.78 8.81
C ALA A 160 -32.92 2.73 9.90
N VAL A 161 -33.53 1.54 9.84
CA VAL A 161 -33.24 0.45 10.80
C VAL A 161 -31.83 -0.11 10.62
N ALA A 162 -31.34 -0.24 9.38
CA ALA A 162 -29.98 -0.70 9.12
C ALA A 162 -28.91 0.30 9.62
N THR A 163 -29.17 1.60 9.49
CA THR A 163 -28.25 2.64 9.97
C THR A 163 -28.24 2.76 11.49
N THR A 164 -29.37 2.54 12.17
CA THR A 164 -29.39 2.46 13.64
C THR A 164 -28.65 1.23 14.15
N ALA A 165 -28.82 0.07 13.50
CA ALA A 165 -28.10 -1.15 13.85
C ALA A 165 -26.58 -1.02 13.64
N ALA A 166 -26.15 -0.35 12.57
CA ALA A 166 -24.74 -0.08 12.32
C ALA A 166 -24.10 0.84 13.38
N LYS A 167 -24.84 1.83 13.87
CA LYS A 167 -24.41 2.71 14.98
C LYS A 167 -24.27 1.95 16.30
N GLU A 168 -25.19 1.03 16.60
CA GLU A 168 -25.11 0.19 17.79
C GLU A 168 -23.90 -0.76 17.75
N ALA A 169 -23.63 -1.36 16.58
CA ALA A 169 -22.47 -2.23 16.40
C ALA A 169 -21.13 -1.48 16.53
N THR A 170 -21.05 -0.23 16.04
CA THR A 170 -19.84 0.61 16.19
C THR A 170 -19.66 1.11 17.63
N ALA A 171 -20.75 1.43 18.33
CA ALA A 171 -20.71 1.76 19.76
C ALA A 171 -20.22 0.57 20.60
N ALA A 172 -20.71 -0.64 20.32
CA ALA A 172 -20.27 -1.87 20.99
C ALA A 172 -18.78 -2.19 20.73
N ALA A 173 -18.29 -2.03 19.50
CA ALA A 173 -16.89 -2.24 19.17
C ALA A 173 -15.96 -1.22 19.88
N THR A 174 -16.41 0.03 20.03
CA THR A 174 -15.67 1.07 20.75
C THR A 174 -15.59 0.78 22.26
N ALA A 175 -16.68 0.26 22.85
CA ALA A 175 -16.71 -0.14 24.26
C ALA A 175 -15.76 -1.32 24.56
N LEU A 176 -15.71 -2.32 23.67
CA LEU A 176 -14.77 -3.44 23.77
C LEU A 176 -13.31 -3.00 23.70
N ARG A 177 -12.99 -2.04 22.82
CA ARG A 177 -11.62 -1.51 22.70
C ARG A 177 -11.18 -0.76 23.96
N LYS A 178 -12.11 -0.05 24.62
CA LYS A 178 -11.84 0.63 25.89
C LYS A 178 -11.55 -0.38 27.01
N PHE A 179 -12.35 -1.44 27.12
CA PHE A 179 -12.11 -2.52 28.08
C PHE A 179 -10.76 -3.23 27.89
N SER A 180 -10.34 -3.45 26.64
CA SER A 180 -9.03 -4.05 26.34
C SER A 180 -7.84 -3.14 26.71
N SER A 181 -8.03 -1.82 26.74
CA SER A 181 -6.99 -0.86 27.11
C SER A 181 -6.77 -0.85 28.62
N ASP A 182 -7.85 -0.88 29.40
CA ASP A 182 -7.80 -0.82 30.86
C ASP A 182 -7.23 -2.09 31.51
N GLY A 183 -7.36 -3.25 30.84
CA GLY A 183 -6.72 -4.49 31.28
C GLY A 183 -5.19 -4.50 31.13
N LYS A 184 -4.64 -3.70 30.21
CA LYS A 184 -3.20 -3.67 29.93
C LYS A 184 -2.43 -2.78 30.92
N THR A 185 -3.07 -1.74 31.46
CA THR A 185 -2.50 -0.86 32.48
C THR A 185 -2.48 -1.51 33.87
N ALA A 186 -3.41 -2.40 34.18
CA ALA A 186 -3.39 -3.15 35.45
C ALA A 186 -2.24 -4.18 35.53
N ALA A 187 -1.80 -4.75 34.41
CA ALA A 187 -0.72 -5.73 34.38
C ALA A 187 0.69 -5.11 34.56
N GLN A 188 0.86 -3.81 34.30
CA GLN A 188 2.15 -3.12 34.42
C GLN A 188 2.44 -2.53 35.81
N ALA A 189 1.47 -2.52 36.72
CA ALA A 189 1.64 -2.00 38.09
C ALA A 189 2.10 -3.05 39.11
N GLY A 190 2.32 -4.31 38.70
CA GLY A 190 2.64 -5.43 39.60
C GLY A 190 4.10 -5.93 39.58
N THR A 191 5.01 -5.24 38.88
CA THR A 191 6.45 -5.59 38.81
C THR A 191 7.34 -4.43 39.26
N ALA A 192 7.02 -3.84 40.41
CA ALA A 192 7.91 -2.96 41.16
C ALA A 192 8.16 -3.57 42.55
#